data_AF-A0A9N9CCU9-F1
#
_entry.id   AF-A0A9N9CCU9-F1
#
_cell.length_a   1.000
_cell.length_b   1.000
_cell.length_c   1.000
_cell.angle_alpha   90.00
_cell.angle_beta   90.00
_cell.angle_gamma   90.00
#
_symmetry.space_group_name_H-M   'P 1'
#
loop_
_entity.id
_entity.type
_entity.pdbx_description
1 polymer ?
#
loop_
_entity_poly.entity_id
_entity_poly.type
_entity_poly.pdbx_seq_one_letter_code
_entity_poly.pdbx_strand_id
1 'polypeptide(L)'
;MRNSLATPSSPGFSYLFLFKKEYHTYISGGLGPSPTVLEVFSLFTNNDLIYRTDLHIKPTKLDDAKLVTIESGRPPSKPERRQAGWDGDVDEGDEEYNARVERWRDEYLRWFEVEDFMYRISDEHYLEYKFG
;
A
#
# COMPACT_ATOMS: atom_id res chain seq x y z
N MET A 1 -11.22 -16.00 -26.24
CA MET A 1 -10.54 -14.84 -25.63
C MET A 1 -9.70 -15.36 -24.48
N ARG A 2 -8.42 -14.98 -24.37
CA ARG A 2 -7.62 -15.34 -23.19
C ARG A 2 -8.20 -14.57 -22.01
N ASN A 3 -8.83 -15.26 -21.06
CA ASN A 3 -9.18 -14.67 -19.77
C ASN A 3 -7.86 -14.32 -19.09
N SER A 4 -7.39 -13.09 -19.27
CA SER A 4 -6.33 -12.55 -18.42
C SER A 4 -6.91 -12.55 -17.02
N LEU A 5 -6.37 -13.40 -16.14
CA LEU A 5 -6.70 -13.37 -14.73
C LEU A 5 -6.43 -11.96 -14.21
N ALA A 6 -7.41 -11.35 -13.54
CA ALA A 6 -7.21 -10.06 -12.89
C ALA A 6 -6.07 -10.19 -11.88
N THR A 7 -5.13 -9.25 -11.93
CA THR A 7 -3.99 -9.20 -11.01
C THR A 7 -3.94 -7.84 -10.33
N PRO A 8 -3.34 -7.74 -9.13
CA PRO A 8 -3.17 -6.44 -8.47
C PRO A 8 -2.43 -5.38 -9.31
N SER A 9 -1.61 -5.81 -10.27
CA SER A 9 -0.88 -4.94 -11.20
C SER A 9 -1.70 -4.51 -12.42
N SER A 10 -2.91 -5.06 -12.59
CA SER A 10 -3.83 -4.66 -13.65
C SER A 10 -4.53 -3.35 -13.26
N PRO A 11 -4.73 -2.40 -14.20
CA PRO A 11 -5.44 -1.15 -13.91
C PRO A 11 -6.82 -1.40 -13.28
N GLY A 12 -7.12 -0.68 -12.20
CA GLY A 12 -8.35 -0.81 -11.43
C GLY A 12 -8.41 -1.98 -10.46
N PHE A 13 -7.37 -2.82 -10.38
CA PHE A 13 -7.36 -4.01 -9.54
C PHE A 13 -6.37 -3.93 -8.36
N SER A 14 -5.80 -2.75 -8.09
CA SER A 14 -4.83 -2.58 -7.00
C SER A 14 -5.37 -2.98 -5.62
N TYR A 15 -6.69 -2.90 -5.42
CA TYR A 15 -7.38 -3.41 -4.22
C TYR A 15 -7.14 -4.90 -3.94
N LEU A 16 -6.78 -5.71 -4.94
CA LEU A 16 -6.47 -7.13 -4.76
C LEU A 16 -5.24 -7.34 -3.85
N PHE A 17 -4.37 -6.35 -3.68
CA PHE A 17 -3.27 -6.43 -2.70
C PHE A 17 -3.76 -6.61 -1.26
N LEU A 18 -5.00 -6.19 -0.95
CA LEU A 18 -5.60 -6.34 0.38
C LEU A 18 -5.99 -7.79 0.70
N PHE A 19 -6.06 -8.67 -0.30
CA PHE A 19 -6.62 -10.01 -0.19
C PHE A 19 -5.61 -11.11 -0.49
N LYS A 20 -5.81 -12.28 0.10
CA LYS A 20 -4.98 -13.47 -0.18
C LYS A 20 -5.18 -13.90 -1.62
N LYS A 21 -4.09 -14.33 -2.27
CA LYS A 21 -4.03 -14.56 -3.71
C LYS A 21 -5.02 -15.61 -4.19
N GLU A 22 -5.28 -16.63 -3.38
CA GLU A 22 -6.25 -17.69 -3.64
C GLU A 22 -7.69 -17.19 -3.81
N TYR A 23 -8.04 -16.01 -3.29
CA TYR A 23 -9.37 -15.41 -3.42
C TYR A 23 -9.45 -14.37 -4.54
N HIS A 24 -8.36 -14.01 -5.22
CA HIS A 24 -8.35 -12.92 -6.22
C HIS A 24 -9.36 -13.12 -7.34
N THR A 25 -9.51 -14.35 -7.86
CA THR A 25 -10.48 -14.65 -8.91
C THR A 25 -11.93 -14.49 -8.44
N TYR A 26 -12.24 -14.94 -7.22
CA TYR A 26 -13.57 -14.79 -6.64
C TYR A 26 -13.91 -13.31 -6.44
N ILE A 27 -12.97 -12.57 -5.85
CA ILE A 27 -13.17 -11.15 -5.51
C ILE A 27 -13.29 -10.31 -6.78
N SER A 28 -12.37 -10.46 -7.73
CA SER A 28 -12.42 -9.72 -9.00
C SER A 28 -13.63 -10.09 -9.86
N GLY A 29 -14.16 -11.31 -9.73
CA GLY A 29 -15.43 -11.70 -10.35
C GLY A 29 -16.65 -10.99 -9.73
N GLY A 30 -16.60 -10.65 -8.45
CA GLY A 30 -17.68 -9.94 -7.75
C GLY A 30 -17.57 -8.41 -7.87
N LEU A 31 -16.38 -7.85 -7.71
CA LEU A 31 -16.14 -6.40 -7.67
C LEU A 31 -15.74 -5.79 -9.01
N GLY A 32 -15.11 -6.58 -9.89
CA GLY A 32 -14.62 -6.08 -11.17
C GLY A 32 -13.48 -5.05 -11.04
N PRO A 33 -13.18 -4.30 -12.12
CA PRO A 33 -12.20 -3.23 -12.10
C PRO A 33 -12.75 -1.96 -11.44
N SER A 34 -11.89 -1.26 -10.73
CA SER A 34 -12.15 0.04 -10.08
C SER A 34 -13.39 0.08 -9.18
N PRO A 35 -13.53 -0.87 -8.24
CA PRO A 35 -14.57 -0.77 -7.22
C PRO A 35 -14.34 0.47 -6.36
N THR A 36 -15.42 0.93 -5.75
CA THR A 36 -15.35 1.94 -4.68
C THR A 36 -14.65 1.38 -3.46
N VAL A 37 -14.05 2.27 -2.66
CA VAL A 37 -13.49 1.90 -1.37
C VAL A 37 -14.55 1.30 -0.45
N LEU A 38 -15.79 1.82 -0.50
CA LEU A 38 -16.91 1.28 0.25
C LEU A 38 -17.23 -0.18 -0.10
N GLU A 39 -17.22 -0.55 -1.39
CA GLU A 39 -17.48 -1.93 -1.82
C GLU A 39 -16.41 -2.89 -1.30
N VAL A 40 -15.14 -2.49 -1.37
CA VAL A 40 -14.02 -3.27 -0.85
C VAL A 40 -14.06 -3.38 0.69
N PHE A 41 -14.36 -2.28 1.38
CA PHE A 41 -14.51 -2.26 2.83
C PHE A 41 -15.69 -3.12 3.31
N SER A 42 -16.82 -3.06 2.60
CA SER A 42 -17.97 -3.92 2.88
C SER A 42 -17.61 -5.40 2.70
N LEU A 43 -16.83 -5.75 1.68
CA LEU A 43 -16.37 -7.13 1.50
C LEU A 43 -15.44 -7.58 2.63
N PHE A 44 -14.52 -6.72 3.04
CA PHE A 44 -13.56 -6.95 4.12
C PHE A 44 -14.29 -7.25 5.44
N THR A 45 -15.18 -6.35 5.87
CA THR A 45 -15.93 -6.48 7.13
C THR A 45 -16.87 -7.68 7.20
N ASN A 46 -17.28 -8.23 6.05
CA ASN A 46 -18.12 -9.42 6.00
C ASN A 46 -17.31 -10.72 5.97
N ASN A 47 -15.99 -10.68 5.74
CA ASN A 47 -15.18 -11.87 5.49
C ASN A 47 -13.75 -11.73 6.02
N ASP A 48 -13.55 -11.89 7.33
CA ASP A 48 -12.22 -11.64 7.90
C ASP A 48 -11.13 -12.64 7.48
N LEU A 49 -11.52 -13.78 6.90
CA LEU A 49 -10.57 -14.84 6.54
C LEU A 49 -9.85 -14.62 5.20
N ILE A 50 -10.33 -13.68 4.37
CA ILE A 50 -9.84 -13.52 2.99
C ILE A 50 -8.75 -12.44 2.84
N TYR A 51 -8.51 -11.61 3.86
CA TYR A 51 -7.53 -10.52 3.79
C TYR A 51 -6.11 -10.94 4.20
N ARG A 52 -5.11 -10.17 3.76
CA ARG A 52 -3.69 -10.36 4.10
C ARG A 52 -3.38 -9.61 5.39
N THR A 53 -2.92 -10.29 6.44
CA THR A 53 -2.44 -9.64 7.69
C THR A 53 -0.93 -9.44 7.72
N ASP A 54 -0.19 -10.14 6.86
CA ASP A 54 1.27 -10.19 6.83
C ASP A 54 1.90 -9.14 5.89
N LEU A 55 1.08 -8.34 5.22
CA LEU A 55 1.52 -7.48 4.13
C LEU A 55 1.45 -6.01 4.53
N HIS A 56 2.52 -5.28 4.20
CA HIS A 56 2.49 -3.84 4.21
C HIS A 56 2.10 -3.31 2.84
N ILE A 57 1.26 -2.29 2.86
CA ILE A 57 0.78 -1.59 1.68
C ILE A 57 1.08 -0.10 1.79
N LYS A 58 1.21 0.55 0.63
CA LYS A 58 1.33 1.99 0.52
C LYS A 58 0.19 2.51 -0.35
N PRO A 59 -0.91 2.99 0.26
CA PRO A 59 -1.99 3.62 -0.47
C PRO A 59 -1.55 5.00 -0.96
N THR A 60 -1.86 5.33 -2.21
CA THR A 60 -1.67 6.65 -2.77
C THR A 60 -3.03 7.21 -3.17
N LYS A 61 -3.41 8.32 -2.53
CA LYS A 61 -4.66 9.02 -2.79
C LYS A 61 -4.43 10.09 -3.86
N LEU A 62 -5.29 10.11 -4.86
CA LEU A 62 -5.32 11.09 -5.95
C LEU A 62 -6.64 11.84 -5.87
N ASP A 63 -6.66 12.92 -5.08
CA ASP A 63 -7.87 13.67 -4.73
C ASP A 63 -8.62 14.22 -5.97
N ASP A 64 -7.89 14.78 -6.94
CA ASP A 64 -8.48 15.35 -8.17
C ASP A 64 -9.28 14.32 -8.98
N ALA A 65 -8.86 13.05 -8.95
CA ALA A 65 -9.50 11.96 -9.66
C ALA A 65 -10.43 11.11 -8.78
N LYS A 66 -10.48 11.39 -7.47
CA LYS A 66 -11.09 10.52 -6.44
C LYS A 66 -10.63 9.06 -6.58
N LEU A 67 -9.32 8.85 -6.79
CA LEU A 67 -8.73 7.53 -6.94
C LEU A 67 -7.81 7.19 -5.77
N VAL A 68 -7.72 5.89 -5.48
CA VAL A 68 -6.74 5.31 -4.57
C VAL A 68 -6.03 4.18 -5.29
N THR A 69 -4.71 4.22 -5.34
CA THR A 69 -3.90 3.08 -5.80
C THR A 69 -3.18 2.45 -4.63
N ILE A 70 -3.00 1.14 -4.68
CA ILE A 70 -2.25 0.41 -3.66
C ILE A 70 -0.99 -0.17 -4.29
N GLU A 71 0.14 0.08 -3.63
CA GLU A 71 1.36 -0.68 -3.81
C GLU A 71 1.52 -1.66 -2.63
N SER A 72 2.11 -2.83 -2.87
CA SER A 72 2.52 -3.75 -1.81
C SER A 72 4.03 -3.90 -1.76
N GLY A 73 4.55 -4.18 -0.58
CA GLY A 73 5.98 -4.29 -0.39
C GLY A 73 6.35 -4.38 1.08
N ARG A 74 7.57 -3.92 1.38
CA ARG A 74 8.05 -3.78 2.75
C ARG A 74 8.41 -2.32 2.98
N PRO A 75 8.13 -1.77 4.17
CA PRO A 75 8.61 -0.45 4.52
C PRO A 75 10.14 -0.41 4.41
N PRO A 76 10.72 0.74 4.01
CA PRO A 76 12.16 0.88 3.90
C PRO A 76 12.82 0.70 5.28
N SER A 77 13.99 0.09 5.31
CA SER A 77 14.79 -0.02 6.54
C SER A 77 15.34 1.33 6.96
N LYS A 78 15.43 1.57 8.27
CA LYS A 78 16.01 2.81 8.79
C LYS A 78 17.44 2.98 8.28
N PRO A 79 17.82 4.16 7.78
CA PRO A 79 19.19 4.39 7.34
C PRO A 79 20.17 4.23 8.51
N GLU A 80 21.22 3.48 8.25
CA GLU A 80 22.41 3.44 9.09
C GLU A 80 23.30 4.65 8.81
N ARG A 81 24.02 5.07 9.84
CA ARG A 81 25.00 6.14 9.74
C ARG A 81 26.20 5.65 8.94
N ARG A 82 26.60 6.38 7.90
CA ARG A 82 27.75 6.00 7.08
C ARG A 82 29.03 6.36 7.82
N GLN A 83 29.93 5.40 7.92
CA GLN A 83 31.29 5.60 8.42
C GLN A 83 32.25 5.68 7.23
N ALA A 84 33.29 6.49 7.38
CA ALA A 84 34.39 6.58 6.43
C ALA A 84 34.95 5.19 6.10
N GLY A 85 35.05 4.89 4.79
CA GLY A 85 35.78 3.73 4.30
C GLY A 85 37.29 3.95 4.31
N TRP A 86 38.05 2.91 3.96
CA TRP A 86 39.52 2.98 3.86
C TRP A 86 40.03 3.89 2.73
N ASP A 87 39.16 4.37 1.85
CA ASP A 87 39.49 5.18 0.66
C ASP A 87 39.41 6.70 0.87
N GLY A 88 39.43 7.16 2.14
CA GLY A 88 39.48 8.59 2.45
C GLY A 88 38.13 9.30 2.36
N ASP A 89 37.03 8.55 2.44
CA ASP A 89 35.71 9.12 2.69
C ASP A 89 35.69 9.81 4.05
N VAL A 90 34.90 10.89 4.16
CA VAL A 90 34.68 11.59 5.42
C VAL A 90 33.45 10.99 6.08
N ASP A 91 33.45 10.86 7.41
CA ASP A 91 32.28 10.41 8.16
C ASP A 91 31.05 11.28 7.83
N GLU A 92 29.89 10.64 7.75
CA GLU A 92 28.62 11.35 7.56
C GLU A 92 28.36 12.30 8.74
N GLY A 93 28.24 13.59 8.41
CA GLY A 93 27.87 14.62 9.36
C GLY A 93 26.46 14.42 9.92
N ASP A 94 26.21 14.96 11.13
CA ASP A 94 24.89 14.82 11.79
C ASP A 94 23.74 15.36 10.91
N GLU A 95 23.97 16.47 10.20
CA GLU A 95 22.96 17.07 9.32
C GLU A 95 22.56 16.15 8.15
N GLU A 96 23.54 15.53 7.47
CA GLU A 96 23.26 14.61 6.36
C GLU A 96 22.50 13.36 6.85
N TYR A 97 22.95 12.80 7.97
CA TYR A 97 22.30 11.66 8.60
C TYR A 97 20.85 11.99 8.99
N ASN A 98 20.63 13.12 9.67
CA ASN A 98 19.29 13.55 10.08
C ASN A 98 18.38 13.79 8.88
N ALA A 99 18.86 14.43 7.80
CA ALA A 99 18.09 14.64 6.59
C ALA A 99 17.71 13.32 5.87
N ARG A 100 18.53 12.28 5.98
CA ARG A 100 18.18 10.93 5.49
C ARG A 100 17.16 10.24 6.40
N VAL A 101 17.30 10.39 7.72
CA VAL A 101 16.35 9.84 8.70
C VAL A 101 14.98 10.48 8.55
N GLU A 102 14.89 11.80 8.34
CA GLU A 102 13.63 12.49 8.11
C GLU A 102 12.94 11.99 6.83
N ARG A 103 13.66 11.95 5.70
CA ARG A 103 13.12 11.39 4.45
C ARG A 103 12.68 9.92 4.59
N TRP A 104 13.46 9.12 5.32
CA TRP A 104 13.08 7.75 5.63
C TRP A 104 11.80 7.70 6.47
N ARG A 105 11.68 8.56 7.49
CA ARG A 105 10.51 8.60 8.37
C ARG A 105 9.26 8.98 7.59
N ASP A 106 9.35 10.00 6.72
CA ASP A 106 8.24 10.44 5.88
C ASP A 106 7.78 9.32 4.94
N GLU A 107 8.70 8.59 4.31
CA GLU A 107 8.32 7.43 3.48
C GLU A 107 7.78 6.28 4.33
N TYR A 108 8.40 5.95 5.47
CA TYR A 108 7.98 4.86 6.36
C TYR A 108 6.54 5.05 6.85
N LEU A 109 6.16 6.28 7.21
CA LEU A 109 4.82 6.61 7.70
C LEU A 109 3.71 6.46 6.63
N ARG A 110 4.06 6.29 5.36
CA ARG A 110 3.11 6.01 4.27
C ARG A 110 2.79 4.52 4.12
N TRP A 111 3.53 3.65 4.80
CA TRP A 111 3.29 2.22 4.78
C TRP A 111 2.38 1.83 5.95
N PHE A 112 1.38 1.01 5.65
CA PHE A 112 0.40 0.52 6.62
C PHE A 112 0.32 -1.00 6.54
N GLU A 113 0.08 -1.64 7.66
CA GLU A 113 -0.51 -2.98 7.64
C GLU A 113 -1.90 -2.88 7.02
N VAL A 114 -2.32 -3.93 6.30
CA VAL A 114 -3.63 -3.94 5.63
C VAL A 114 -4.76 -3.68 6.62
N GLU A 115 -4.70 -4.27 7.81
CA GLU A 115 -5.71 -4.10 8.85
C GLU A 115 -5.81 -2.63 9.31
N ASP A 116 -4.68 -2.01 9.63
CA ASP A 116 -4.60 -0.58 9.99
C ASP A 116 -5.17 0.32 8.88
N PHE A 117 -4.85 0.01 7.62
CA PHE A 117 -5.39 0.76 6.50
C PHE A 117 -6.92 0.65 6.43
N MET A 118 -7.47 -0.55 6.58
CA MET A 118 -8.92 -0.78 6.53
C MET A 118 -9.65 -0.07 7.67
N TYR A 119 -9.05 0.00 8.86
CA TYR A 119 -9.59 0.81 9.95
C TYR A 119 -9.60 2.31 9.61
N ARG A 120 -8.50 2.86 9.05
CA ARG A 120 -8.41 4.30 8.75
C ARG A 120 -9.35 4.77 7.65
N ILE A 121 -9.51 3.99 6.57
CA ILE A 121 -10.40 4.37 5.46
C ILE A 121 -11.88 4.43 5.87
N SER A 122 -12.24 3.80 6.99
CA SER A 122 -13.60 3.87 7.55
C SER A 122 -13.92 5.24 8.18
N ASP A 123 -12.89 6.01 8.57
CA ASP A 123 -13.02 7.29 9.28
C ASP A 123 -12.71 8.52 8.38
N GLU A 124 -11.80 8.37 7.39
CA GLU A 124 -11.19 9.50 6.67
C GLU A 124 -11.83 9.90 5.32
N HIS A 125 -13.15 9.78 5.13
CA HIS A 125 -13.85 10.13 3.86
C HIS A 125 -13.36 9.38 2.59
N TYR A 126 -12.63 8.27 2.72
CA TYR A 126 -12.16 7.48 1.58
C TYR A 126 -13.29 6.77 0.83
N LEU A 127 -14.46 6.62 1.45
CA LEU A 127 -15.57 5.82 0.94
C LEU A 127 -16.06 6.25 -0.45
N GLU A 128 -15.89 7.52 -0.82
CA GLU A 128 -16.25 8.04 -2.15
C GLU A 128 -15.20 7.81 -3.24
N TYR A 129 -14.02 7.29 -2.89
CA TYR A 129 -12.93 7.04 -3.82
C TYR A 129 -13.10 5.69 -4.51
N LYS A 130 -12.49 5.54 -5.68
CA LYS A 130 -12.38 4.26 -6.40
C LYS A 130 -10.94 3.76 -6.45
N PHE A 131 -10.77 2.45 -6.57
CA PHE A 131 -9.45 1.89 -6.79
C PHE A 131 -8.98 2.10 -8.23
N GLY A 132 -7.77 2.63 -8.37
CA GLY A 132 -7.07 2.83 -9.64
C GLY A 132 -6.25 1.63 -10.08
#